data_AF-A0A1C5RXL4-F1
#
_entry.id   AF-A0A1C5RXL4-F1
#
_cell.length_a   1.000
_cell.length_b   1.000
_cell.length_c   1.000
_cell.angle_alpha   90.00
_cell.angle_beta   90.00
_cell.angle_gamma   90.00
#
_symmetry.space_group_name_H-M   'P 1'
#
loop_
_entity.id
_entity.type
_entity.pdbx_description
1 polymer ?
#
loop_
_entity_poly.entity_id
_entity_poly.type
_entity_poly.pdbx_seq_one_letter_code
_entity_poly.pdbx_strand_id
1 'polypeptide(L)'
;MSKKLKRLSALLLAVVMMFSMSAFASAANMSIYVRDYNQPGKEGKFTYYPADKTPLVTISTIPGKSVYDAIEAATEAGKVSSTWNKVTNSDGSIDEYMESFGVGSFTRTNWGDYSNLKYDSDGNVTSGTWAGSSWMWRLGDKEDLTSTTYPNYTMSDYKCPANDFSIILSFDYSSFSW
;
A
#
# COMPACT_ATOMS: atom_id res chain seq x y z
N MET A 1 -4.90 5.51 47.49
CA MET A 1 -3.69 5.79 46.69
C MET A 1 -3.10 4.47 46.19
N SER A 2 -3.16 4.24 44.87
CA SER A 2 -2.47 3.19 44.07
C SER A 2 -2.83 1.71 44.39
N LYS A 3 -2.94 0.76 43.45
CA LYS A 3 -2.30 0.62 42.14
C LYS A 3 -3.28 -0.09 41.18
N LYS A 4 -3.78 0.62 40.16
CA LYS A 4 -4.38 -0.06 39.00
C LYS A 4 -3.23 -0.65 38.19
N LEU A 5 -3.12 -1.99 38.17
CA LEU A 5 -2.19 -2.69 37.30
C LEU A 5 -2.48 -2.29 35.86
N LYS A 6 -1.50 -1.63 35.24
CA LYS A 6 -1.45 -1.39 33.80
C LYS A 6 -1.36 -2.76 33.13
N ARG A 7 -2.39 -3.14 32.36
CA ARG A 7 -2.35 -4.34 31.53
C ARG A 7 -1.31 -4.12 30.43
N LEU A 8 -0.27 -4.94 30.45
CA LEU A 8 0.69 -5.16 29.37
C LEU A 8 -0.08 -5.67 28.15
N SER A 9 -0.03 -4.94 27.05
CA SER A 9 -0.41 -5.44 25.73
C SER A 9 0.84 -5.43 24.85
N ALA A 10 1.61 -6.52 24.92
CA ALA A 10 2.60 -6.86 23.91
C ALA A 10 2.05 -8.07 23.16
N LEU A 11 1.33 -7.81 22.06
CA LEU A 11 0.86 -8.86 21.17
C LEU A 11 1.89 -9.00 20.04
N LEU A 12 2.96 -9.77 20.30
CA LEU A 12 3.85 -10.26 19.24
C LEU A 12 3.10 -11.40 18.54
N LEU A 13 2.54 -11.11 17.36
CA LEU A 13 1.87 -12.10 16.54
C LEU A 13 2.90 -12.88 15.71
N ALA A 14 3.51 -13.91 16.29
CA ALA A 14 4.24 -14.93 15.54
C ALA A 14 3.30 -16.11 15.29
N VAL A 15 2.68 -16.18 14.11
CA VAL A 15 1.89 -17.35 13.70
C VAL A 15 2.67 -18.17 12.68
N VAL A 16 3.27 -19.22 13.24
CA VAL A 16 3.55 -20.60 12.78
C VAL A 16 3.52 -20.91 11.28
N MET A 17 4.66 -21.47 10.84
CA MET A 17 4.92 -22.17 9.58
C MET A 17 4.07 -23.46 9.44
N MET A 18 3.57 -23.74 8.23
CA MET A 18 3.18 -25.11 7.83
C MET A 18 3.61 -25.43 6.37
N PHE A 19 4.66 -26.25 6.28
CA PHE A 19 5.00 -27.33 5.33
C PHE A 19 4.92 -27.16 3.78
N SER A 20 6.09 -27.14 3.12
CA SER A 20 6.63 -28.26 2.32
C SER A 20 8.11 -28.01 1.94
N MET A 21 8.84 -29.07 1.64
CA MET A 21 10.31 -29.13 1.62
C MET A 21 10.99 -28.21 0.59
N SER A 22 11.73 -27.23 1.08
CA SER A 22 13.08 -26.87 0.64
C SER A 22 13.68 -26.00 1.75
N ALA A 23 14.98 -26.12 2.02
CA ALA A 23 15.63 -25.33 3.06
C ALA A 23 15.45 -23.84 2.75
N PHE A 24 14.50 -23.19 3.39
CA PHE A 24 14.24 -21.77 3.18
C PHE A 24 15.49 -21.01 3.64
N ALA A 25 16.08 -20.24 2.72
CA ALA A 25 16.83 -19.06 3.10
C ALA A 25 15.99 -18.31 4.16
N SER A 26 16.62 -17.90 5.26
CA SER A 26 15.90 -17.30 6.40
C SER A 26 14.85 -16.30 5.90
N ALA A 27 13.58 -16.54 6.22
CA ALA A 27 12.51 -15.64 5.80
C ALA A 27 12.77 -14.24 6.39
N ALA A 28 12.83 -13.22 5.53
CA ALA A 28 12.96 -11.83 5.93
C ALA A 28 11.57 -11.23 6.20
N ASN A 29 11.50 -10.21 7.03
CA ASN A 29 10.27 -9.48 7.29
C ASN A 29 10.21 -8.19 6.47
N MET A 30 9.05 -7.92 5.88
CA MET A 30 8.70 -6.64 5.27
C MET A 30 7.75 -5.88 6.18
N SER A 31 8.19 -4.73 6.68
CA SER A 31 7.32 -3.80 7.41
C SER A 31 6.62 -2.85 6.42
N ILE A 32 5.31 -2.79 6.50
CA ILE A 32 4.47 -1.97 5.62
C ILE A 32 3.99 -0.76 6.40
N TYR A 33 4.54 0.40 6.09
CA TYR A 33 4.03 1.68 6.56
C TYR A 33 2.94 2.18 5.62
N VAL A 34 1.89 2.79 6.17
CA VAL A 34 0.77 3.28 5.37
C VAL A 34 0.50 4.75 5.67
N ARG A 35 0.24 5.52 4.62
CA ARG A 35 -0.16 6.92 4.71
C ARG A 35 -1.16 7.28 3.62
N ASP A 36 -1.96 8.29 3.88
CA ASP A 36 -2.67 9.04 2.85
C ASP A 36 -1.89 10.33 2.55
N TYR A 37 -1.89 10.78 1.30
CA TYR A 37 -1.32 12.07 0.89
C TYR A 37 -2.32 12.90 0.09
N ASN A 38 -2.31 14.22 0.34
CA ASN A 38 -3.04 15.22 -0.45
C ASN A 38 -4.57 15.02 -0.51
N GLN A 39 -5.15 14.33 0.47
CA GLN A 39 -6.59 14.05 0.51
C GLN A 39 -7.42 15.35 0.54
N PRO A 40 -8.69 15.35 0.09
CA PRO A 40 -9.54 16.53 0.10
C PRO A 40 -9.57 17.24 1.46
N GLY A 41 -9.28 18.54 1.48
CA GLY A 41 -9.18 19.36 2.70
C GLY A 41 -7.87 19.16 3.49
N LYS A 42 -6.92 18.42 2.93
CA LYS A 42 -5.59 18.11 3.47
C LYS A 42 -4.52 18.26 2.39
N GLU A 43 -4.62 19.33 1.61
CA GLU A 43 -3.72 19.61 0.48
C GLU A 43 -2.27 19.70 0.97
N GLY A 44 -1.37 18.97 0.31
CA GLY A 44 0.06 18.88 0.68
C GLY A 44 0.34 18.26 2.05
N LYS A 45 -0.63 17.60 2.68
CA LYS A 45 -0.48 16.99 4.02
C LYS A 45 -0.54 15.47 3.95
N PHE A 46 0.13 14.86 4.92
CA PHE A 46 0.12 13.42 5.15
C PHE A 46 -0.80 13.06 6.32
N THR A 47 -1.50 11.93 6.22
CA THR A 47 -2.14 11.25 7.36
C THR A 47 -1.57 9.86 7.48
N TYR A 48 -1.07 9.48 8.67
CA TYR A 48 -0.36 8.21 8.87
C TYR A 48 -1.25 7.16 9.54
N TYR A 49 -1.03 5.90 9.19
CA TYR A 49 -1.75 4.76 9.73
C TYR A 49 -0.78 3.67 10.18
N PRO A 50 -0.70 3.38 11.50
CA PRO A 50 -1.25 4.17 12.60
C PRO A 50 -0.64 5.58 12.74
N ALA A 51 -1.31 6.45 13.50
CA ALA A 51 -0.91 7.86 13.66
C ALA A 51 0.46 8.04 14.36
N ASP A 52 0.93 7.04 15.11
CA ASP A 52 2.23 7.03 15.77
C ASP A 52 3.40 6.68 14.82
N LYS A 53 3.11 6.49 13.53
CA LYS A 53 4.08 6.23 12.46
C LYS A 53 4.86 4.93 12.68
N THR A 54 4.22 3.93 13.24
CA THR A 54 4.72 2.54 13.24
C THR A 54 4.22 1.80 12.00
N PRO A 55 4.82 0.64 11.63
CA PRO A 55 4.27 -0.19 10.55
C PRO A 55 2.81 -0.56 10.85
N LEU A 56 1.95 -0.48 9.83
CA LEU A 56 0.56 -0.95 9.95
C LEU A 56 0.52 -2.48 10.08
N VAL A 57 1.41 -3.17 9.37
CA VAL A 57 1.57 -4.61 9.41
C VAL A 57 3.02 -4.99 9.06
N THR A 58 3.47 -6.11 9.60
CA THR A 58 4.72 -6.76 9.19
C THR A 58 4.39 -8.14 8.65
N ILE A 59 4.88 -8.46 7.45
CA ILE A 59 4.65 -9.74 6.79
C ILE A 59 5.97 -10.45 6.50
N SER A 60 5.95 -11.78 6.46
CA SER A 60 7.11 -12.58 6.08
C SER A 60 7.27 -12.59 4.56
N THR A 61 8.50 -12.62 4.09
CA THR A 61 8.87 -12.60 2.67
C THR A 61 9.84 -13.73 2.35
N ILE A 62 9.86 -14.12 1.07
CA ILE A 62 10.81 -15.10 0.55
C ILE A 62 11.80 -14.32 -0.34
N PRO A 63 13.11 -14.39 -0.07
CA PRO A 63 14.09 -13.67 -0.87
C PRO A 63 14.00 -14.05 -2.36
N GLY A 64 14.04 -13.06 -3.24
CA GLY A 64 13.92 -13.25 -4.69
C GLY A 64 12.48 -13.34 -5.23
N LYS A 65 11.46 -13.49 -4.37
CA LYS A 65 10.05 -13.30 -4.76
C LYS A 65 9.69 -11.82 -4.82
N SER A 66 8.66 -11.46 -5.59
CA SER A 66 8.28 -10.05 -5.71
C SER A 66 7.61 -9.52 -4.43
N VAL A 67 7.55 -8.20 -4.27
CA VAL A 67 6.76 -7.58 -3.20
C VAL A 67 5.27 -7.87 -3.40
N TYR A 68 4.81 -7.91 -4.64
CA TYR A 68 3.47 -8.39 -5.00
C TYR A 68 3.21 -9.79 -4.45
N ASP A 69 4.08 -10.77 -4.75
CA ASP A 69 3.92 -12.17 -4.31
C ASP A 69 3.83 -12.25 -2.77
N ALA A 70 4.62 -11.42 -2.07
CA ALA A 70 4.60 -11.38 -0.61
C ALA A 70 3.26 -10.86 -0.06
N ILE A 71 2.71 -9.79 -0.65
CA ILE A 71 1.42 -9.21 -0.24
C ILE A 71 0.26 -10.15 -0.64
N GLU A 72 0.33 -10.80 -1.79
CA GLU A 72 -0.63 -11.81 -2.23
C GLU A 72 -0.64 -13.01 -1.26
N ALA A 73 0.52 -13.58 -0.93
CA ALA A 73 0.63 -14.65 0.06
C ALA A 73 0.11 -14.22 1.45
N ALA A 74 0.34 -12.97 1.86
CA ALA A 74 -0.22 -12.42 3.09
C ALA A 74 -1.75 -12.24 3.01
N THR A 75 -2.29 -11.99 1.82
CA THR A 75 -3.73 -11.90 1.54
C THR A 75 -4.37 -13.27 1.64
N GLU A 76 -3.78 -14.29 1.01
CA GLU A 76 -4.22 -15.69 1.10
C GLU A 76 -4.19 -16.21 2.54
N ALA A 77 -3.20 -15.76 3.34
CA ALA A 77 -3.10 -16.07 4.77
C ALA A 77 -4.05 -15.24 5.66
N GLY A 78 -4.86 -14.34 5.09
CA GLY A 78 -5.80 -13.49 5.82
C GLY A 78 -5.16 -12.43 6.73
N LYS A 79 -3.88 -12.10 6.52
CA LYS A 79 -3.17 -11.07 7.31
C LYS A 79 -3.45 -9.66 6.82
N VAL A 80 -3.69 -9.52 5.53
CA VAL A 80 -4.06 -8.28 4.84
C VAL A 80 -5.19 -8.60 3.86
N SER A 81 -5.85 -7.58 3.34
CA SER A 81 -6.71 -7.68 2.16
C SER A 81 -6.09 -6.86 1.05
N SER A 82 -5.96 -7.42 -0.15
CA SER A 82 -5.51 -6.66 -1.33
C SER A 82 -6.21 -7.11 -2.61
N THR A 83 -6.41 -6.18 -3.53
CA THR A 83 -6.83 -6.47 -4.91
C THR A 83 -5.91 -5.74 -5.89
N TRP A 84 -5.75 -6.33 -7.07
CA TRP A 84 -4.75 -5.91 -8.04
C TRP A 84 -5.33 -5.96 -9.46
N ASN A 85 -4.93 -4.99 -10.26
CA ASN A 85 -5.17 -4.96 -11.69
C ASN A 85 -3.93 -5.46 -12.42
N LYS A 86 -4.08 -6.58 -13.10
CA LYS A 86 -3.05 -7.20 -13.92
C LYS A 86 -2.98 -6.54 -15.29
N VAL A 87 -1.80 -6.10 -15.67
CA VAL A 87 -1.54 -5.47 -16.97
C VAL A 87 -0.44 -6.24 -17.69
N THR A 88 -0.68 -6.60 -18.95
CA THR A 88 0.36 -7.12 -19.84
C THR A 88 0.90 -5.96 -20.66
N ASN A 89 2.18 -5.65 -20.47
CA ASN A 89 2.87 -4.58 -21.19
C ASN A 89 3.14 -4.97 -22.66
N SER A 90 3.44 -3.97 -23.48
CA SER A 90 3.72 -4.19 -24.92
C SER A 90 4.94 -5.08 -25.18
N ASP A 91 5.86 -5.19 -24.22
CA ASP A 91 7.03 -6.07 -24.27
C ASP A 91 6.75 -7.50 -23.75
N GLY A 92 5.49 -7.78 -23.35
CA GLY A 92 5.07 -9.07 -22.82
C GLY A 92 5.32 -9.27 -21.33
N SER A 93 5.94 -8.30 -20.64
CA SER A 93 6.04 -8.32 -19.18
C SER A 93 4.66 -8.14 -18.52
N ILE A 94 4.52 -8.61 -17.29
CA ILE A 94 3.28 -8.55 -16.52
C ILE A 94 3.54 -7.68 -15.30
N ASP A 95 2.71 -6.65 -15.15
CA ASP A 95 2.68 -5.77 -14.01
C ASP A 95 1.38 -5.95 -13.22
N GLU A 96 1.51 -5.89 -11.89
CA GLU A 96 0.39 -5.94 -10.96
C GLU A 96 0.26 -4.59 -10.25
N TYR A 97 -0.83 -3.87 -10.53
CA TYR A 97 -1.12 -2.55 -9.96
C TYR A 97 -2.13 -2.67 -8.83
N MET A 98 -1.75 -2.22 -7.62
CA MET A 98 -2.63 -2.30 -6.45
C MET A 98 -3.88 -1.43 -6.62
N GLU A 99 -5.05 -2.04 -6.46
CA GLU A 99 -6.35 -1.36 -6.49
C GLU A 99 -6.93 -1.14 -5.10
N SER A 100 -6.75 -2.10 -4.20
CA SER A 100 -7.16 -1.95 -2.80
C SER A 100 -6.16 -2.58 -1.85
N PHE A 101 -6.07 -2.02 -0.65
CA PHE A 101 -5.30 -2.58 0.44
C PHE A 101 -5.96 -2.30 1.78
N GLY A 102 -5.89 -3.27 2.69
CA GLY A 102 -6.48 -3.17 4.01
C GLY A 102 -5.83 -4.08 5.05
N VAL A 103 -5.91 -3.64 6.31
CA VAL A 103 -5.45 -4.35 7.50
C VAL A 103 -6.42 -4.07 8.63
N GLY A 104 -7.08 -5.10 9.15
CA GLY A 104 -8.11 -4.93 10.18
C GLY A 104 -9.23 -4.00 9.70
N SER A 105 -9.45 -2.88 10.40
CA SER A 105 -10.46 -1.87 10.03
C SER A 105 -9.94 -0.80 9.05
N PHE A 106 -8.64 -0.75 8.77
CA PHE A 106 -8.09 0.15 7.77
C PHE A 106 -8.34 -0.44 6.37
N THR A 107 -8.89 0.36 5.46
CA THR A 107 -9.04 0.01 4.05
C THR A 107 -9.03 1.26 3.17
N ARG A 108 -8.42 1.17 1.99
CA ARG A 108 -8.61 2.11 0.87
C ARG A 108 -8.68 1.35 -0.43
N THR A 109 -9.49 1.89 -1.33
CA THR A 109 -9.66 1.40 -2.70
C THR A 109 -9.49 2.58 -3.65
N ASN A 110 -8.77 2.37 -4.74
CA ASN A 110 -8.61 3.34 -5.80
C ASN A 110 -9.99 3.80 -6.29
N TRP A 111 -10.06 5.08 -6.62
CA TRP A 111 -11.28 5.70 -7.11
C TRP A 111 -10.90 6.86 -8.04
N GLY A 112 -11.76 7.14 -9.01
CA GLY A 112 -11.69 8.38 -9.76
C GLY A 112 -13.01 8.66 -10.46
N ASP A 113 -13.37 9.93 -10.57
CA ASP A 113 -14.59 10.36 -11.24
C ASP A 113 -14.48 11.79 -11.79
N TYR A 114 -15.40 12.12 -12.70
CA TYR A 114 -15.57 13.46 -13.23
C TYR A 114 -16.67 14.22 -12.48
N SER A 115 -16.42 15.50 -12.25
CA SER A 115 -17.37 16.43 -11.62
C SER A 115 -17.33 17.78 -12.31
N ASN A 116 -18.31 18.63 -12.01
CA ASN A 116 -18.41 20.00 -12.53
C ASN A 116 -18.34 20.09 -14.07
N LEU A 117 -18.93 19.10 -14.76
CA LEU A 117 -18.96 19.06 -16.22
C LEU A 117 -19.80 20.22 -16.76
N LYS A 118 -19.24 20.94 -17.73
CA LYS A 118 -19.97 21.95 -18.51
C LYS A 118 -20.17 21.46 -19.93
N TYR A 119 -21.30 21.83 -20.50
CA TYR A 119 -21.73 21.40 -21.82
C TYR A 119 -21.97 22.60 -22.73
N ASP A 120 -21.65 22.46 -24.01
CA ASP A 120 -22.10 23.41 -25.03
C ASP A 120 -23.60 23.24 -25.35
N SER A 121 -24.11 24.05 -26.29
CA SER A 121 -25.51 23.98 -26.72
C SER A 121 -25.89 22.66 -27.38
N ASP A 122 -24.90 21.94 -27.91
CA ASP A 122 -25.07 20.68 -28.64
C ASP A 122 -24.94 19.46 -27.71
N GLY A 123 -24.62 19.69 -26.43
CA GLY A 123 -24.49 18.66 -25.40
C GLY A 123 -23.10 18.03 -25.29
N ASN A 124 -22.07 18.62 -25.90
CA ASN A 124 -20.68 18.13 -25.75
C ASN A 124 -20.05 18.70 -24.48
N VAL A 125 -19.25 17.87 -23.77
CA VAL A 125 -18.48 18.32 -22.61
C VAL A 125 -17.37 19.26 -23.08
N THR A 126 -17.34 20.47 -22.53
CA THR A 126 -16.36 21.52 -22.88
C THR A 126 -15.36 21.83 -21.77
N SER A 127 -15.70 21.50 -20.53
CA SER A 127 -14.79 21.60 -19.38
C SER A 127 -15.25 20.68 -18.26
N GLY A 128 -14.35 20.32 -17.35
CA GLY A 128 -14.68 19.48 -16.20
C GLY A 128 -13.59 19.45 -15.16
N THR A 129 -13.83 18.69 -14.09
CA THR A 129 -12.80 18.34 -13.11
C THR A 129 -12.74 16.85 -12.97
N TRP A 130 -11.56 16.27 -13.18
CA TRP A 130 -11.28 14.91 -12.77
C TRP A 130 -10.64 14.91 -11.38
N ALA A 131 -11.07 14.00 -10.53
CA ALA A 131 -10.46 13.76 -9.23
C ALA A 131 -10.34 12.26 -9.00
N GLY A 132 -9.29 11.84 -8.29
CA GLY A 132 -9.05 10.44 -8.01
C GLY A 132 -8.03 10.20 -6.92
N SER A 133 -8.06 8.99 -6.37
CA SER A 133 -7.06 8.49 -5.45
C SER A 133 -6.49 7.17 -5.95
N SER A 134 -5.17 7.01 -5.82
CA SER A 134 -4.47 5.79 -6.23
C SER A 134 -3.45 5.34 -5.18
N TRP A 135 -3.26 4.03 -5.08
CA TRP A 135 -2.14 3.45 -4.36
C TRP A 135 -0.82 3.69 -5.09
N MET A 136 0.10 4.32 -4.37
CA MET A 136 1.50 4.50 -4.72
C MET A 136 2.35 3.71 -3.72
N TRP A 137 3.57 3.37 -4.11
CA TRP A 137 4.46 2.60 -3.25
C TRP A 137 5.89 3.09 -3.33
N ARG A 138 6.70 2.83 -2.32
CA ARG A 138 8.16 3.00 -2.38
C ARG A 138 8.86 2.19 -1.31
N LEU A 139 10.15 1.95 -1.49
CA LEU A 139 11.05 1.58 -0.41
C LEU A 139 11.20 2.75 0.56
N GLY A 140 11.30 2.43 1.85
CA GLY A 140 11.51 3.40 2.91
C GLY A 140 10.88 2.96 4.21
N ASP A 141 11.27 3.64 5.28
CA ASP A 141 10.78 3.40 6.63
C ASP A 141 10.13 4.66 7.24
N LYS A 142 10.13 4.77 8.57
CA LYS A 142 9.57 5.89 9.31
C LYS A 142 10.20 7.25 8.93
N GLU A 143 11.50 7.28 8.64
CA GLU A 143 12.21 8.52 8.30
C GLU A 143 11.87 9.02 6.89
N ASP A 144 11.29 8.15 6.07
CA ASP A 144 10.94 8.35 4.68
C ASP A 144 9.47 8.79 4.47
N LEU A 145 8.68 8.83 5.54
CA LEU A 145 7.23 9.00 5.50
C LEU A 145 6.71 10.32 4.90
N THR A 146 7.57 11.30 4.61
CA THR A 146 7.18 12.57 3.98
C THR A 146 7.66 12.71 2.54
N SER A 147 8.42 11.76 2.00
CA SER A 147 8.89 11.86 0.60
C SER A 147 7.81 11.40 -0.37
N THR A 148 7.62 12.16 -1.45
CA THR A 148 6.69 11.90 -2.56
C THR A 148 7.43 11.43 -3.81
N THR A 149 8.63 10.87 -3.64
CA THR A 149 9.40 10.28 -4.75
C THR A 149 9.07 8.80 -4.85
N TYR A 150 8.43 8.41 -5.94
CA TYR A 150 8.00 7.04 -6.21
C TYR A 150 8.93 6.37 -7.25
N PRO A 151 9.14 5.05 -7.14
CA PRO A 151 9.91 4.31 -8.12
C PRO A 151 9.18 4.27 -9.47
N ASN A 152 9.96 4.08 -10.53
CA ASN A 152 9.47 3.89 -11.90
C ASN A 152 9.28 2.39 -12.26
N TYR A 153 9.06 1.54 -11.24
CA TYR A 153 8.85 0.10 -11.36
C TYR A 153 7.76 -0.36 -10.39
N THR A 154 7.15 -1.50 -10.67
CA THR A 154 6.00 -1.99 -9.91
C THR A 154 6.43 -2.87 -8.73
N MET A 155 5.49 -3.19 -7.83
CA MET A 155 5.74 -4.15 -6.75
C MET A 155 5.96 -5.58 -7.28
N SER A 156 5.48 -5.91 -8.49
CA SER A 156 5.76 -7.18 -9.18
C SER A 156 7.20 -7.27 -9.70
N ASP A 157 7.81 -6.13 -10.03
CA ASP A 157 9.21 -6.09 -10.50
C ASP A 157 10.21 -6.22 -9.36
N TYR A 158 9.93 -5.59 -8.21
CA TYR A 158 10.89 -5.53 -7.12
C TYR A 158 10.99 -6.84 -6.34
N LYS A 159 12.21 -7.39 -6.26
CA LYS A 159 12.48 -8.65 -5.57
C LYS A 159 12.85 -8.42 -4.09
N CYS A 160 12.19 -9.16 -3.21
CA CYS A 160 12.42 -9.10 -1.77
C CYS A 160 13.88 -9.48 -1.45
N PRO A 161 14.58 -8.69 -0.61
CA PRO A 161 15.92 -9.01 -0.14
C PRO A 161 15.94 -10.17 0.87
N ALA A 162 17.15 -10.64 1.21
CA ALA A 162 17.37 -11.66 2.24
C ALA A 162 17.31 -11.14 3.69
N ASN A 163 17.34 -9.81 3.86
CA ASN A 163 17.29 -9.15 5.16
C ASN A 163 15.96 -8.41 5.32
N ASP A 164 15.59 -8.13 6.56
CA ASP A 164 14.41 -7.33 6.88
C ASP A 164 14.47 -5.96 6.17
N PHE A 165 13.33 -5.53 5.65
CA PHE A 165 13.20 -4.28 4.92
C PHE A 165 11.81 -3.65 5.15
N SER A 166 11.62 -2.45 4.63
CA SER A 166 10.36 -1.71 4.76
C SER A 166 9.92 -1.10 3.45
N ILE A 167 8.60 -1.01 3.29
CA ILE A 167 7.94 -0.26 2.23
C ILE A 167 6.97 0.74 2.83
N ILE A 168 6.67 1.78 2.05
CA ILE A 168 5.59 2.72 2.30
C ILE A 168 4.55 2.53 1.20
N LEU A 169 3.32 2.23 1.59
CA LEU A 169 2.14 2.35 0.74
C LEU A 169 1.50 3.71 1.00
N SER A 170 1.33 4.49 -0.06
CA SER A 170 0.79 5.85 -0.01
C SER A 170 -0.49 5.91 -0.82
N PHE A 171 -1.61 6.27 -0.20
CA PHE A 171 -2.87 6.50 -0.90
C PHE A 171 -2.98 7.97 -1.24
N ASP A 172 -2.66 8.30 -2.48
CA ASP A 172 -2.46 9.67 -2.94
C ASP A 172 -3.70 10.15 -3.68
N TYR A 173 -4.17 11.35 -3.33
CA TYR A 173 -5.24 12.02 -4.07
C TYR A 173 -4.68 13.04 -5.06
N SER A 174 -5.28 13.11 -6.23
CA SER A 174 -5.00 14.11 -7.26
C SER A 174 -6.30 14.60 -7.91
N SER A 175 -6.28 15.84 -8.38
CA SER A 175 -7.38 16.42 -9.14
C SER A 175 -6.87 17.45 -10.12
N PHE A 176 -7.49 17.51 -11.30
CA PHE A 176 -7.20 18.54 -12.29
C PHE A 176 -8.50 18.98 -12.97
N SER A 177 -8.56 20.27 -13.30
CA SER A 177 -9.63 20.84 -14.12
C SER A 177 -9.10 21.08 -15.53
N TRP A 178 -9.96 20.85 -16.52
CA TRP A 178 -9.67 21.03 -17.94
C TRP A 178 -10.80 21.78 -18.62
#